data_AF-A0A9D7JVV1-F1
#
_entry.id   AF-A0A9D7JVV1-F1
#
_cell.length_a   1.000
_cell.length_b   1.000
_cell.length_c   1.000
_cell.angle_alpha   90.00
_cell.angle_beta   90.00
_cell.angle_gamma   90.00
#
_symmetry.space_group_name_H-M   'P 1'
#
loop_
_entity.id
_entity.type
_entity.pdbx_description
1 polymer ?
#
loop_
_entity_poly.entity_id
_entity_poly.type
_entity_poly.pdbx_seq_one_letter_code
_entity_poly.pdbx_strand_id
1 'polypeptide(L)'
;MFHFDLTAITKSGLKDLDFSKLQRYFERYDIDFNAEDNKKQLLINTDIITEEGEMTVAGNLLFGINPQRWLPNASISFAHFHGNHITSELIDKKNIEGTLDNQVDNLIRIIQNNLIKGSDIIGSKTVDLKPYYPDKVFRELCVNACIHRNYSIDGSRIRVFMFSDRLEFYSPGRLPNTVTIPKMMSGVSYSNNPVILKFMENLRYVDKLGRGIPMVLQESIKLGKKLMLEEIGEEFKVTLEL
;
A
#
# COMPACT_ATOMS: atom_id res chain seq x y z
N MET A 1 20.78 -6.22 -11.59
CA MET A 1 19.65 -5.31 -11.36
C MET A 1 19.62 -5.03 -9.87
N PHE A 2 19.61 -3.77 -9.43
CA PHE A 2 19.61 -3.43 -8.01
C PHE A 2 18.17 -3.26 -7.54
N HIS A 3 17.76 -4.06 -6.55
CA HIS A 3 16.44 -3.95 -5.93
C HIS A 3 16.64 -3.50 -4.48
N PHE A 4 16.12 -2.31 -4.15
CA PHE A 4 16.32 -1.74 -2.82
C PHE A 4 15.65 -2.59 -1.74
N ASP A 5 14.56 -3.27 -2.08
CA ASP A 5 13.84 -4.15 -1.15
C ASP A 5 14.63 -5.41 -0.71
N LEU A 6 15.69 -5.77 -1.44
CA LEU A 6 16.66 -6.82 -1.07
C LEU A 6 17.83 -6.30 -0.22
N THR A 7 17.96 -4.99 -0.02
CA THR A 7 19.12 -4.42 0.68
C THR A 7 19.10 -4.78 2.16
N ALA A 8 20.26 -5.12 2.72
CA ALA A 8 20.42 -5.40 4.14
C ALA A 8 20.18 -4.15 4.99
N ILE A 9 19.42 -4.31 6.07
CA ILE A 9 19.30 -3.29 7.11
C ILE A 9 20.37 -3.59 8.16
N THR A 10 21.44 -2.80 8.15
CA THR A 10 22.56 -3.02 9.07
C THR A 10 22.13 -3.01 10.53
N LYS A 11 22.69 -3.92 11.35
CA LYS A 11 22.40 -4.06 12.80
C LYS A 11 21.02 -4.63 13.14
N SER A 12 20.22 -5.01 12.14
CA SER A 12 18.99 -5.76 12.35
C SER A 12 19.28 -7.27 12.45
N GLY A 13 18.30 -8.04 12.91
CA GLY A 13 18.38 -9.50 12.81
C GLY A 13 17.07 -10.18 13.19
N LEU A 14 17.14 -11.49 13.42
CA LEU A 14 15.98 -12.34 13.72
C LEU A 14 15.10 -11.79 14.87
N LYS A 15 15.72 -11.22 15.92
CA LYS A 15 14.99 -10.66 17.07
C LYS A 15 14.07 -9.50 16.73
N ASP A 16 14.26 -8.86 15.59
CA ASP A 16 13.46 -7.72 15.12
C ASP A 16 12.30 -8.16 14.20
N LEU A 17 12.19 -9.47 13.90
CA LEU A 17 11.08 -10.07 13.15
C LEU A 17 9.96 -10.57 14.07
N ASP A 18 8.73 -10.44 13.62
CA ASP A 18 7.52 -10.97 14.25
C ASP A 18 7.36 -12.46 13.88
N PHE A 19 7.78 -13.33 14.80
CA PHE A 19 7.70 -14.78 14.63
C PHE A 19 6.26 -15.28 14.52
N SER A 20 5.29 -14.63 15.16
CA SER A 20 3.88 -15.01 15.03
C SER A 20 3.37 -14.71 13.62
N LYS A 21 3.86 -13.61 13.01
CA LYS A 21 3.53 -13.27 11.63
C LYS A 21 4.20 -14.20 10.63
N LEU A 22 5.47 -14.54 10.85
CA LEU A 22 6.18 -15.53 10.05
C LEU A 22 5.49 -16.89 10.09
N GLN A 23 5.12 -17.37 11.28
CA GLN A 23 4.35 -18.60 11.45
C GLN A 23 3.07 -18.58 10.61
N ARG A 24 2.21 -17.57 10.79
CA ARG A 24 0.96 -17.43 10.02
C ARG A 24 1.18 -17.35 8.50
N TYR A 25 2.33 -16.84 8.07
CA TYR A 25 2.67 -16.77 6.65
C TYR A 25 3.07 -18.14 6.10
N PHE A 26 3.97 -18.84 6.78
CA PHE A 26 4.49 -20.14 6.35
C PHE A 26 3.46 -21.28 6.49
N GLU A 27 2.54 -21.19 7.46
CA GLU A 27 1.42 -22.13 7.59
C GLU A 27 0.54 -22.18 6.33
N ARG A 28 0.45 -21.09 5.55
CA ARG A 28 -0.28 -21.06 4.27
C ARG A 28 0.36 -21.93 3.18
N TYR A 29 1.60 -22.36 3.41
CA TYR A 29 2.39 -23.22 2.54
C TYR A 29 2.70 -24.55 3.21
N ASP A 30 1.91 -24.95 4.21
CA ASP A 30 2.07 -26.20 4.96
C ASP A 30 3.44 -26.33 5.66
N ILE A 31 4.06 -25.20 6.01
CA ILE A 31 5.34 -25.14 6.74
C ILE A 31 5.07 -24.67 8.18
N ASP A 32 5.37 -25.53 9.15
CA ASP A 32 5.40 -25.14 10.56
C ASP A 32 6.73 -24.44 10.87
N PHE A 33 6.74 -23.12 10.76
CA PHE A 33 7.94 -22.32 10.96
C PHE A 33 8.54 -22.49 12.36
N ASN A 34 7.72 -22.69 13.39
CA ASN A 34 8.18 -22.88 14.78
C ASN A 34 8.86 -24.23 14.97
N ALA A 35 8.42 -25.28 14.29
CA ALA A 35 9.03 -26.60 14.32
C ALA A 35 10.23 -26.75 13.37
N GLU A 36 10.41 -25.84 12.41
CA GLU A 36 11.49 -25.89 11.43
C GLU A 36 12.88 -25.86 12.09
N ASP A 37 13.73 -26.86 11.81
CA ASP A 37 15.09 -26.93 12.36
C ASP A 37 15.99 -25.84 11.77
N ASN A 38 15.82 -25.51 10.49
CA ASN A 38 16.66 -24.55 9.79
C ASN A 38 15.91 -23.26 9.40
N LYS A 39 15.30 -22.60 10.39
CA LYS A 39 14.59 -21.31 10.22
C LYS A 39 15.43 -20.27 9.48
N LYS A 40 16.74 -20.19 9.78
CA LYS A 40 17.63 -19.21 9.14
C LYS A 40 17.69 -19.44 7.63
N GLN A 41 17.90 -20.69 7.19
CA GLN A 41 17.96 -20.99 5.76
C GLN A 41 16.62 -20.73 5.06
N LEU A 42 15.49 -21.04 5.72
CA LEU A 42 14.17 -20.74 5.19
C LEU A 42 13.96 -19.23 4.97
N LEU A 43 14.37 -18.41 5.93
CA LEU A 43 14.28 -16.95 5.82
C LEU A 43 15.23 -16.37 4.77
N ILE A 44 16.41 -16.97 4.58
CA ILE A 44 17.34 -16.61 3.48
C ILE A 44 16.71 -16.94 2.13
N ASN A 45 16.24 -18.19 1.96
CA ASN A 45 15.65 -18.67 0.70
C ASN A 45 14.40 -17.89 0.28
N THR A 46 13.75 -17.20 1.23
CA THR A 46 12.57 -16.37 0.97
C THR A 46 12.89 -14.88 0.85
N ASP A 47 14.15 -14.49 0.95
CA ASP A 47 14.65 -13.10 0.90
C ASP A 47 14.19 -12.23 2.09
N ILE A 48 13.81 -12.83 3.22
CA ILE A 48 13.41 -12.10 4.43
C ILE A 48 14.65 -11.59 5.18
N ILE A 49 15.73 -12.37 5.16
CA ILE A 49 17.04 -12.01 5.71
C ILE A 49 18.14 -12.29 4.69
N THR A 50 19.29 -11.66 4.86
CA THR A 50 20.51 -11.95 4.09
C THR A 50 21.25 -13.18 4.63
N GLU A 51 22.27 -13.64 3.92
CA GLU A 51 23.11 -14.78 4.35
C GLU A 51 23.80 -14.50 5.70
N GLU A 52 24.15 -13.23 5.93
CA GLU A 52 24.73 -12.74 7.19
C GLU A 52 23.71 -12.72 8.34
N GLY A 53 22.41 -12.81 8.04
CA GLY A 53 21.33 -12.86 9.01
C GLY A 53 20.70 -11.50 9.35
N GLU A 54 21.04 -10.45 8.60
CA GLU A 54 20.41 -9.14 8.68
C GLU A 54 19.06 -9.16 7.96
N MET A 55 18.07 -8.41 8.42
CA MET A 55 16.80 -8.29 7.69
C MET A 55 17.02 -7.57 6.36
N THR A 56 16.36 -8.04 5.31
CA THR A 56 16.20 -7.22 4.10
C THR A 56 15.18 -6.11 4.36
N VAL A 57 15.19 -5.08 3.52
CA VAL A 57 14.15 -4.03 3.56
C VAL A 57 12.75 -4.64 3.41
N ALA A 58 12.54 -5.59 2.50
CA ALA A 58 11.27 -6.31 2.36
C ALA A 58 10.91 -7.10 3.62
N GLY A 59 11.87 -7.85 4.18
CA GLY A 59 11.68 -8.61 5.40
C GLY A 59 11.22 -7.74 6.56
N ASN A 60 11.86 -6.58 6.75
CA ASN A 60 11.45 -5.60 7.75
C ASN A 60 10.05 -5.04 7.47
N LEU A 61 9.74 -4.63 6.24
CA LEU A 61 8.46 -3.99 5.92
C LEU A 61 7.25 -4.94 6.00
N LEU A 62 7.47 -6.24 5.91
CA LEU A 62 6.41 -7.24 5.91
C LEU A 62 6.33 -8.07 7.17
N PHE A 63 7.46 -8.30 7.83
CA PHE A 63 7.58 -9.18 8.98
C PHE A 63 8.29 -8.54 10.17
N GLY A 64 8.69 -7.27 10.10
CA GLY A 64 9.31 -6.57 11.23
C GLY A 64 8.32 -6.28 12.36
N ILE A 65 8.77 -6.37 13.61
CA ILE A 65 7.99 -6.00 14.81
C ILE A 65 7.68 -4.50 14.80
N ASN A 66 8.67 -3.69 14.43
CA ASN A 66 8.55 -2.24 14.29
C ASN A 66 9.34 -1.78 13.04
N PRO A 67 8.74 -1.83 11.85
CA PRO A 67 9.45 -1.52 10.61
C PRO A 67 10.03 -0.10 10.58
N GLN A 68 9.34 0.84 11.23
CA GLN A 68 9.69 2.26 11.28
C GLN A 68 10.92 2.55 12.14
N ARG A 69 11.35 1.62 13.00
CA ARG A 69 12.65 1.72 13.68
C ARG A 69 13.81 1.85 12.68
N TRP A 70 13.70 1.14 11.56
CA TRP A 70 14.74 1.06 10.53
C TRP A 70 14.45 1.94 9.33
N LEU A 71 13.18 2.11 8.98
CA LEU A 71 12.72 3.02 7.92
C LEU A 71 11.64 3.97 8.48
N PRO A 72 12.02 5.08 9.15
CA PRO A 72 11.06 5.95 9.86
C PRO A 72 9.95 6.53 8.97
N ASN A 73 10.24 6.71 7.68
CA ASN A 73 9.32 7.27 6.70
C ASN A 73 8.57 6.22 5.86
N ALA A 74 8.76 4.93 6.15
CA ALA A 74 7.97 3.84 5.56
C ALA A 74 6.59 3.72 6.23
N SER A 75 5.79 4.78 6.14
CA SER A 75 4.46 4.91 6.73
C SER A 75 3.52 5.67 5.78
N ILE A 76 2.22 5.64 6.08
CA ILE A 76 1.21 6.43 5.37
C ILE A 76 0.74 7.57 6.28
N SER A 77 0.87 8.81 5.80
CA SER A 77 0.28 10.00 6.42
C SER A 77 -1.08 10.28 5.79
N PHE A 78 -2.15 10.13 6.57
CA PHE A 78 -3.51 10.48 6.16
C PHE A 78 -3.92 11.84 6.73
N ALA A 79 -4.59 12.66 5.92
CA ALA A 79 -5.23 13.90 6.36
C ALA A 79 -6.58 14.08 5.67
N HIS A 80 -7.61 14.43 6.43
CA HIS A 80 -8.95 14.74 5.93
C HIS A 80 -9.25 16.23 6.18
N PHE A 81 -9.69 16.93 5.13
CA PHE A 81 -10.00 18.35 5.15
C PHE A 81 -11.48 18.59 4.86
N HIS A 82 -12.09 19.57 5.53
CA HIS A 82 -13.51 19.92 5.32
C HIS A 82 -13.80 20.60 3.98
N GLY A 83 -12.77 21.12 3.31
CA GLY A 83 -12.88 21.80 2.01
C GLY A 83 -12.11 21.08 0.92
N ASN A 84 -11.81 21.82 -0.15
CA ASN A 84 -11.12 21.30 -1.34
C ASN A 84 -9.63 21.70 -1.40
N HIS A 85 -9.12 22.34 -0.34
CA HIS A 85 -7.75 22.88 -0.26
C HIS A 85 -7.02 22.40 0.97
N ILE A 86 -5.69 22.27 0.89
CA ILE A 86 -4.84 21.87 2.02
C ILE A 86 -4.84 22.88 3.18
N THR A 87 -5.24 24.12 2.90
CA THR A 87 -5.42 25.18 3.89
C THR A 87 -6.79 25.17 4.56
N SER A 88 -7.70 24.29 4.12
CA SER A 88 -8.99 24.08 4.77
C SER A 88 -8.82 23.45 6.15
N GLU A 89 -9.86 23.55 6.98
CA GLU A 89 -9.87 22.96 8.32
C GLU A 89 -9.61 21.45 8.28
N LEU A 90 -8.69 21.01 9.15
CA LEU A 90 -8.28 19.62 9.27
C LEU A 90 -9.26 18.87 10.20
N ILE A 91 -9.97 17.89 9.65
CA ILE A 91 -10.95 17.05 10.36
C ILE A 91 -10.25 15.91 11.09
N ASP A 92 -9.37 15.21 10.39
CA ASP A 92 -8.65 14.06 10.94
C ASP A 92 -7.24 14.00 10.36
N LYS A 93 -6.31 13.51 11.17
CA LYS A 93 -4.92 13.27 10.77
C LYS A 93 -4.41 12.03 11.47
N LYS A 94 -3.91 11.08 10.68
CA LYS A 94 -3.36 9.82 11.17
C LYS A 94 -2.00 9.56 10.55
N ASN A 95 -1.09 9.02 11.34
CA ASN A 95 0.11 8.37 10.84
C ASN A 95 -0.08 6.86 10.99
N ILE A 96 0.02 6.14 9.88
CA ILE A 96 -0.26 4.70 9.83
C ILE A 96 1.08 3.98 9.68
N GLU A 97 1.47 3.28 10.74
CA GLU A 97 2.74 2.57 10.87
C GLU A 97 2.52 1.04 10.95
N GLY A 98 3.61 0.29 11.14
CA GLY A 98 3.60 -1.17 11.11
C GLY A 98 3.97 -1.72 9.73
N THR A 99 3.67 -3.00 9.52
CA THR A 99 3.94 -3.72 8.26
C THR A 99 2.99 -3.27 7.15
N LEU A 100 3.36 -3.50 5.89
CA LEU A 100 2.59 -2.94 4.75
C LEU A 100 1.14 -3.41 4.68
N ASP A 101 0.87 -4.67 4.98
CA ASP A 101 -0.50 -5.21 5.08
C ASP A 101 -1.32 -4.50 6.17
N ASN A 102 -0.74 -4.28 7.34
CA ASN A 102 -1.38 -3.50 8.41
C ASN A 102 -1.64 -2.05 7.97
N GLN A 103 -0.69 -1.43 7.26
CA GLN A 103 -0.86 -0.07 6.74
C GLN A 103 -2.02 0.01 5.74
N VAL A 104 -2.12 -0.95 4.84
CA VAL A 104 -3.22 -1.06 3.86
C VAL A 104 -4.56 -1.22 4.56
N ASP A 105 -4.70 -2.20 5.45
CA ASP A 105 -5.97 -2.48 6.11
C ASP A 105 -6.43 -1.31 6.99
N ASN A 106 -5.50 -0.67 7.71
CA ASN A 106 -5.81 0.48 8.54
C ASN A 106 -6.22 1.70 7.70
N LEU A 107 -5.54 1.97 6.59
CA LEU A 107 -5.92 3.08 5.72
C LEU A 107 -7.33 2.89 5.16
N ILE A 108 -7.66 1.68 4.67
CA ILE A 108 -8.99 1.39 4.14
C ILE A 108 -10.07 1.67 5.20
N ARG A 109 -9.87 1.21 6.44
CA ARG A 109 -10.78 1.50 7.56
C ARG A 109 -10.90 2.99 7.85
N ILE A 110 -9.78 3.72 7.82
CA ILE A 110 -9.77 5.18 8.05
C ILE A 110 -10.54 5.91 6.95
N ILE A 111 -10.34 5.55 5.68
CA ILE A 111 -11.09 6.11 4.55
C ILE A 111 -12.59 5.81 4.73
N GLN A 112 -12.96 4.57 5.03
CA GLN A 112 -14.36 4.18 5.25
C GLN A 112 -15.04 4.97 6.36
N ASN A 113 -14.34 5.20 7.47
CA ASN A 113 -14.86 5.95 8.61
C ASN A 113 -14.99 7.46 8.33
N ASN A 114 -14.21 7.99 7.38
CA ASN A 114 -14.25 9.40 6.99
C ASN A 114 -15.15 9.65 5.77
N LEU A 115 -15.53 8.62 5.01
CA LEU A 115 -16.46 8.73 3.88
C LEU A 115 -17.86 9.09 4.38
N ILE A 116 -18.30 10.30 4.05
CA ILE A 116 -19.67 10.73 4.30
C ILE A 116 -20.59 9.97 3.34
N LYS A 117 -21.24 8.92 3.88
CA LYS A 117 -22.30 8.16 3.19
C LYS A 117 -23.64 8.85 3.43
N GLY A 118 -24.01 9.74 2.52
CA GLY A 118 -25.34 10.32 2.52
C GLY A 118 -26.35 9.26 2.10
N SER A 119 -27.43 9.12 2.86
CA SER A 119 -28.55 8.24 2.52
C SER A 119 -29.86 8.99 2.71
N ASP A 120 -30.83 8.71 1.84
CA ASP A 120 -32.19 9.23 1.92
C ASP A 120 -33.19 8.08 2.04
N ILE A 121 -34.42 8.37 2.45
CA ILE A 121 -35.50 7.39 2.53
C ILE A 121 -36.45 7.65 1.37
N ILE A 122 -36.42 6.77 0.35
CA ILE A 122 -37.31 6.84 -0.80
C ILE A 122 -38.35 5.71 -0.65
N GLY A 123 -39.57 6.10 -0.25
CA GLY A 123 -40.64 5.15 0.08
C GLY A 123 -40.34 4.38 1.36
N SER A 124 -40.27 3.04 1.27
CA SER A 124 -39.96 2.17 2.43
C SER A 124 -38.50 1.69 2.46
N LYS A 125 -37.62 2.24 1.63
CA LYS A 125 -36.22 1.81 1.51
C LYS A 125 -35.28 3.00 1.68
N THR A 126 -34.22 2.80 2.45
CA THR A 126 -33.05 3.70 2.46
C THR A 126 -32.30 3.52 1.15
N VAL A 127 -31.95 4.62 0.50
CA VAL A 127 -31.20 4.69 -0.75
C VAL A 127 -29.99 5.61 -0.55
N ASP A 128 -28.82 5.18 -1.00
CA ASP A 128 -27.63 6.03 -0.96
C ASP A 128 -27.80 7.23 -1.89
N LEU A 129 -27.52 8.44 -1.39
CA LEU A 129 -27.66 9.69 -2.12
C LEU A 129 -26.62 9.86 -3.24
N LYS A 130 -25.48 9.16 -3.14
CA LYS A 130 -24.42 9.15 -4.15
C LYS A 130 -23.82 7.76 -4.29
N PRO A 131 -23.44 7.33 -5.50
CA PRO A 131 -22.80 6.05 -5.67
C PRO A 131 -21.32 6.16 -5.23
N TYR A 132 -20.92 5.31 -4.30
CA TYR A 132 -19.58 5.28 -3.70
C TYR A 132 -18.68 4.27 -4.41
N TYR A 133 -17.38 4.52 -4.41
CA TYR A 133 -16.44 3.50 -4.86
C TYR A 133 -16.49 2.28 -3.93
N PRO A 134 -16.44 1.07 -4.49
CA PRO A 134 -16.31 -0.14 -3.68
C PRO A 134 -14.93 -0.21 -3.04
N ASP A 135 -14.82 -0.91 -1.91
CA ASP A 135 -13.58 -1.03 -1.12
C ASP A 135 -12.38 -1.52 -1.94
N LYS A 136 -12.62 -2.35 -2.95
CA LYS A 136 -11.58 -2.84 -3.88
C LYS A 136 -10.81 -1.70 -4.57
N VAL A 137 -11.43 -0.54 -4.80
CA VAL A 137 -10.77 0.61 -5.42
C VAL A 137 -9.79 1.26 -4.45
N PHE A 138 -10.22 1.53 -3.21
CA PHE A 138 -9.33 2.09 -2.19
C PHE A 138 -8.19 1.13 -1.84
N ARG A 139 -8.50 -0.17 -1.76
CA ARG A 139 -7.50 -1.23 -1.56
C ARG A 139 -6.46 -1.21 -2.68
N GLU A 140 -6.88 -1.21 -3.94
CA GLU A 140 -5.98 -1.21 -5.09
C GLU A 140 -5.04 0.00 -5.09
N LEU A 141 -5.58 1.20 -4.86
CA LEU A 141 -4.77 2.43 -4.82
C LEU A 141 -3.78 2.42 -3.66
N CYS A 142 -4.19 1.95 -2.47
CA CYS A 142 -3.29 1.84 -1.32
C CYS A 142 -2.19 0.79 -1.54
N VAL A 143 -2.56 -0.39 -2.03
CA VAL A 143 -1.60 -1.48 -2.30
C VAL A 143 -0.58 -1.05 -3.34
N ASN A 144 -1.01 -0.39 -4.42
CA ASN A 144 -0.10 0.15 -5.43
C ASN A 144 0.82 1.22 -4.85
N ALA A 145 0.29 2.12 -4.01
CA ALA A 145 1.10 3.14 -3.35
C ALA A 145 2.21 2.51 -2.49
N CYS A 146 1.93 1.42 -1.76
CA CYS A 146 2.91 0.69 -0.96
C CYS A 146 3.91 -0.10 -1.83
N ILE A 147 3.43 -0.94 -2.75
CA ILE A 147 4.28 -1.83 -3.56
C ILE A 147 5.24 -1.04 -4.43
N HIS A 148 4.78 0.06 -5.03
CA HIS A 148 5.56 0.84 -5.98
C HIS A 148 6.29 2.02 -5.35
N ARG A 149 6.19 2.24 -4.03
CA ARG A 149 6.95 3.28 -3.32
C ARG A 149 8.44 3.04 -3.53
N ASN A 150 9.18 4.10 -3.86
CA ASN A 150 10.63 4.06 -3.80
C ASN A 150 11.10 4.15 -2.34
N TYR A 151 11.46 2.99 -1.77
CA TYR A 151 11.92 2.90 -0.38
C TYR A 151 13.31 3.48 -0.11
N SER A 152 14.07 3.81 -1.16
CA SER A 152 15.36 4.50 -0.99
C SER A 152 15.21 6.00 -0.74
N ILE A 153 14.03 6.58 -0.97
CA ILE A 153 13.75 7.99 -0.67
C ILE A 153 13.44 8.11 0.82
N ASP A 154 14.41 8.64 1.56
CA ASP A 154 14.21 9.03 2.96
C ASP A 154 13.54 10.42 3.06
N GLY A 155 12.89 10.69 4.18
CA GLY A 155 12.24 11.97 4.46
C GLY A 155 10.86 12.18 3.83
N SER A 156 10.36 11.25 3.01
CA SER A 156 9.02 11.33 2.42
C SER A 156 8.17 10.09 2.72
N ARG A 157 6.89 10.29 3.03
CA ARG A 157 5.91 9.23 3.34
C ARG A 157 4.94 9.10 2.17
N ILE A 158 4.23 7.98 2.09
CA ILE A 158 2.99 7.97 1.29
C ILE A 158 2.04 8.96 1.95
N ARG A 159 1.44 9.86 1.17
CA ARG A 159 0.47 10.84 1.69
C ARG A 159 -0.88 10.57 1.06
N VAL A 160 -1.92 10.55 1.89
CA VAL A 160 -3.29 10.37 1.44
C VAL A 160 -4.12 11.52 1.96
N PHE A 161 -4.59 12.35 1.03
CA PHE A 161 -5.39 13.54 1.35
C PHE A 161 -6.82 13.31 0.91
N MET A 162 -7.73 13.41 1.86
CA MET A 162 -9.16 13.36 1.64
C MET A 162 -9.72 14.77 1.71
N PHE A 163 -10.39 15.18 0.65
CA PHE A 163 -11.12 16.44 0.54
C PHE A 163 -12.61 16.13 0.37
N SER A 164 -13.44 17.16 0.42
CA SER A 164 -14.88 17.02 0.23
C SER A 164 -15.28 16.52 -1.17
N ASP A 165 -14.43 16.73 -2.17
CA ASP A 165 -14.69 16.37 -3.58
C ASP A 165 -13.79 15.25 -4.13
N ARG A 166 -12.72 14.86 -3.44
CA ARG A 166 -11.74 13.90 -3.95
C ARG A 166 -10.87 13.27 -2.88
N LEU A 167 -10.23 12.16 -3.26
CA LEU A 167 -9.17 11.48 -2.54
C LEU A 167 -7.90 11.50 -3.39
N GLU A 168 -6.78 11.91 -2.80
CA GLU A 168 -5.48 12.01 -3.45
C GLU A 168 -4.47 11.08 -2.76
N PHE A 169 -3.79 10.24 -3.53
CA PHE A 169 -2.69 9.39 -3.08
C PHE A 169 -1.38 9.88 -3.70
N TYR A 170 -0.40 10.19 -2.87
CA TYR A 170 0.95 10.56 -3.27
C TYR A 170 1.90 9.47 -2.80
N SER A 171 2.61 8.83 -3.72
CA SER A 171 3.65 7.85 -3.40
C SER A 171 5.04 8.37 -3.84
N PRO A 172 6.05 8.33 -2.96
CA PRO A 172 7.42 8.68 -3.34
C PRO A 172 7.96 7.77 -4.44
N GLY A 173 8.59 8.36 -5.45
CA GLY A 173 9.16 7.67 -6.61
C GLY A 173 8.41 7.97 -7.90
N ARG A 174 9.16 7.93 -9.01
CA ARG A 174 8.64 8.01 -10.38
C ARG A 174 8.22 6.66 -10.93
N LEU A 175 7.48 6.67 -12.03
CA LEU A 175 7.26 5.46 -12.81
C LEU A 175 8.60 4.92 -13.33
N PRO A 176 8.78 3.59 -13.35
CA PRO A 176 9.91 2.98 -14.03
C PRO A 176 9.95 3.42 -15.50
N ASN A 177 11.14 3.67 -16.06
CA ASN A 177 11.33 4.15 -17.44
C ASN A 177 10.62 3.31 -18.53
N THR A 178 10.26 2.06 -18.21
CA THR A 178 9.57 1.13 -19.11
C THR A 178 8.04 1.27 -19.11
N VAL A 179 7.47 1.93 -18.10
CA VAL A 179 6.03 2.11 -17.88
C VAL A 179 5.63 3.57 -18.09
N THR A 180 4.49 3.77 -18.74
CA THR A 180 3.86 5.09 -18.90
C THR A 180 2.43 5.02 -18.38
N ILE A 181 1.83 6.16 -18.02
CA ILE A 181 0.43 6.22 -17.58
C ILE A 181 -0.52 5.52 -18.58
N PRO A 182 -0.45 5.76 -19.91
CA PRO A 182 -1.26 5.01 -20.89
C PRO A 182 -1.07 3.49 -20.82
N LYS A 183 0.18 3.01 -20.69
CA LYS A 183 0.47 1.57 -20.59
C LYS A 183 -0.09 0.97 -19.28
N MET A 184 -0.02 1.72 -18.19
CA MET A 184 -0.56 1.30 -16.91
C MET A 184 -2.09 1.19 -16.94
N MET A 185 -2.76 2.13 -17.62
CA MET A 185 -4.20 2.06 -17.84
C MET A 185 -4.61 0.87 -18.73
N SER A 186 -3.72 0.37 -19.58
CA SER A 186 -3.92 -0.88 -20.35
C SER A 186 -3.47 -2.15 -19.60
N GLY A 187 -3.05 -2.03 -18.34
CA GLY A 187 -2.70 -3.17 -17.48
C GLY A 187 -1.23 -3.58 -17.48
N VAL A 188 -0.34 -2.79 -18.09
CA VAL A 188 1.12 -3.00 -17.96
C VAL A 188 1.55 -2.54 -16.56
N SER A 189 2.14 -3.45 -15.79
CA SER A 189 2.70 -3.15 -14.47
C SER A 189 4.15 -3.61 -14.37
N TYR A 190 4.97 -2.80 -13.70
CA TYR A 190 6.34 -3.13 -13.35
C TYR A 190 6.63 -2.59 -11.95
N SER A 191 7.08 -3.47 -11.05
CA SER A 191 7.48 -3.08 -9.69
C SER A 191 8.99 -3.06 -9.57
N ASN A 192 9.52 -1.96 -9.02
CA ASN A 192 10.92 -1.87 -8.61
C ASN A 192 11.21 -2.66 -7.32
N ASN A 193 10.16 -3.08 -6.60
CA ASN A 193 10.23 -3.88 -5.37
C ASN A 193 9.63 -5.28 -5.62
N PRO A 194 10.37 -6.19 -6.29
CA PRO A 194 9.86 -7.52 -6.65
C PRO A 194 9.61 -8.43 -5.45
N VAL A 195 10.38 -8.29 -4.36
CA VAL A 195 10.21 -9.10 -3.14
C VAL A 195 8.98 -8.64 -2.38
N ILE A 196 8.79 -7.32 -2.24
CA ILE A 196 7.56 -6.77 -1.65
C ILE A 196 6.35 -7.23 -2.47
N LEU A 197 6.40 -7.11 -3.80
CA LEU A 197 5.32 -7.56 -4.69
C LEU A 197 5.03 -9.06 -4.51
N LYS A 198 6.08 -9.91 -4.47
CA LYS A 198 5.96 -11.37 -4.23
C LYS A 198 5.17 -11.67 -2.97
N PHE A 199 5.53 -11.05 -1.85
CA PHE A 199 4.84 -11.32 -0.59
C PHE A 199 3.44 -10.70 -0.52
N MET A 200 3.22 -9.51 -1.07
CA MET A 200 1.89 -8.91 -1.12
C MET A 200 0.93 -9.74 -1.98
N GLU A 201 1.41 -10.37 -3.06
CA GLU A 201 0.65 -11.36 -3.83
C GLU A 201 0.35 -12.61 -3.00
N ASN A 202 1.36 -13.17 -2.31
CA ASN A 202 1.20 -14.33 -1.42
C ASN A 202 0.18 -14.08 -0.31
N LEU A 203 0.14 -12.85 0.21
CA LEU A 203 -0.82 -12.39 1.21
C LEU A 203 -2.20 -12.04 0.62
N ARG A 204 -2.37 -12.15 -0.71
CA ARG A 204 -3.58 -11.87 -1.49
C ARG A 204 -3.98 -10.38 -1.56
N TYR A 205 -3.04 -9.46 -1.36
CA TYR A 205 -3.29 -8.02 -1.51
C TYR A 205 -3.31 -7.54 -2.95
N VAL A 206 -2.65 -8.25 -3.86
CA VAL A 206 -2.59 -7.93 -5.29
C VAL A 206 -2.63 -9.22 -6.11
N ASP A 207 -3.28 -9.18 -7.28
CA ASP A 207 -3.24 -10.24 -8.28
C ASP A 207 -2.39 -9.77 -9.47
N LYS A 208 -1.33 -10.52 -9.84
CA LYS A 208 -0.39 -10.20 -10.94
C LYS A 208 -1.00 -10.19 -12.36
N LEU A 209 -2.32 -10.08 -12.47
CA LEU A 209 -3.05 -10.10 -13.73
C LEU A 209 -3.06 -8.74 -14.46
N GLY A 210 -2.48 -7.69 -13.88
CA GLY A 210 -2.47 -6.34 -14.47
C GLY A 210 -3.85 -5.67 -14.51
N ARG A 211 -4.83 -6.17 -13.74
CA ARG A 211 -6.24 -5.73 -13.80
C ARG A 211 -6.58 -4.61 -12.83
N GLY A 212 -5.69 -4.30 -11.90
CA GLY A 212 -5.92 -3.38 -10.80
C GLY A 212 -6.29 -1.95 -11.24
N ILE A 213 -5.36 -1.23 -11.86
CA ILE A 213 -5.61 0.11 -12.41
C ILE A 213 -6.74 0.12 -13.45
N PRO A 214 -6.82 -0.83 -14.41
CA PRO A 214 -7.98 -0.92 -15.30
C PRO A 214 -9.33 -1.06 -14.57
N MET A 215 -9.37 -1.81 -13.47
CA MET A 215 -10.57 -1.94 -12.63
C MET A 215 -10.94 -0.60 -11.98
N VAL A 216 -9.96 0.13 -11.42
CA VAL A 216 -10.21 1.47 -10.84
C VAL A 216 -10.78 2.42 -11.89
N LEU A 217 -10.19 2.43 -13.10
CA LEU A 217 -10.69 3.24 -14.22
C LEU A 217 -12.13 2.85 -14.59
N GLN A 218 -12.44 1.55 -14.67
CA GLN A 218 -13.77 1.05 -15.00
C GLN A 218 -14.81 1.48 -13.95
N GLU A 219 -14.50 1.36 -12.66
CA GLU A 219 -15.40 1.81 -11.58
C GLU A 219 -15.57 3.33 -11.61
N SER A 220 -14.53 4.10 -11.93
CA SER A 220 -14.61 5.55 -12.09
C SER A 220 -15.60 5.95 -13.19
N ILE A 221 -15.50 5.31 -14.35
CA ILE A 221 -16.40 5.54 -15.49
C ILE A 221 -17.84 5.18 -15.14
N LYS A 222 -18.08 4.05 -14.45
CA LYS A 222 -19.43 3.63 -14.02
C LYS A 222 -20.10 4.67 -13.11
N LEU A 223 -19.31 5.34 -12.27
CA LEU A 223 -19.79 6.36 -11.35
C LEU A 223 -19.89 7.75 -11.98
N GLY A 224 -19.43 7.93 -13.23
CA GLY A 224 -19.33 9.24 -13.87
C GLY A 224 -18.30 10.17 -13.20
N LYS A 225 -17.31 9.59 -12.52
CA LYS A 225 -16.30 10.30 -11.74
C LYS A 225 -14.95 10.29 -12.44
N LYS A 226 -14.13 11.30 -12.20
CA LYS A 226 -12.80 11.45 -12.81
C LYS A 226 -11.73 10.71 -12.00
N LEU A 227 -10.88 9.99 -12.71
CA LEU A 227 -9.61 9.43 -12.23
C LEU A 227 -8.46 10.16 -12.95
N MET A 228 -7.49 10.67 -12.20
CA MET A 228 -6.28 11.29 -12.75
C MET A 228 -5.03 10.63 -12.17
N LEU A 229 -4.05 10.41 -13.03
CA LEU A 229 -2.75 9.84 -12.67
C LEU A 229 -1.67 10.76 -13.23
N GLU A 230 -0.73 11.16 -12.38
CA GLU A 230 0.22 12.23 -12.68
C GLU A 230 1.59 11.93 -12.05
N GLU A 231 2.67 12.27 -12.75
CA GLU A 231 4.01 12.33 -12.16
C GLU A 231 4.31 13.79 -11.78
N ILE A 232 4.55 14.05 -10.50
CA ILE A 232 4.81 15.39 -9.96
C ILE A 232 6.20 15.37 -9.32
N GLY A 233 7.20 15.89 -10.02
CA GLY A 233 8.56 15.90 -9.50
C GLY A 233 9.09 14.47 -9.33
N GLU A 234 9.37 14.06 -8.09
CA GLU A 234 9.84 12.71 -7.72
C GLU A 234 8.72 11.87 -7.07
N GLU A 235 7.47 12.18 -7.37
CA GLU A 235 6.31 11.51 -6.78
C GLU A 235 5.29 11.12 -7.84
N PHE A 236 4.58 10.03 -7.57
CA PHE A 236 3.43 9.61 -8.34
C PHE A 236 2.15 9.96 -7.59
N LYS A 237 1.25 10.69 -8.26
CA LYS A 237 -0.04 11.12 -7.71
C LYS A 237 -1.19 10.40 -8.42
N VAL A 238 -2.14 9.88 -7.64
CA VAL A 238 -3.44 9.43 -8.12
C VAL A 238 -4.54 10.24 -7.45
N THR A 239 -5.44 10.82 -8.25
CA THR A 239 -6.61 11.57 -7.78
C THR A 239 -7.89 10.85 -8.17
N LEU A 240 -8.75 10.60 -7.20
CA LEU A 240 -10.05 9.97 -7.35
C LEU A 240 -11.15 10.93 -6.87
N GLU A 241 -12.01 11.41 -7.76
CA GLU A 241 -13.18 12.24 -7.40
C GLU A 241 -14.15 11.45 -6.48
N LEU A 242 -14.87 12.08 -5.53
CA LEU A 242 -15.73 11.41 -4.54
C LEU A 242 -17.24 11.70 -4.67
#